data_AF-A0A8H7Q5G4-F1
#
_entry.id   AF-A0A8H7Q5G4-F1
#
_cell.length_a   1.000
_cell.length_b   1.000
_cell.length_c   1.000
_cell.angle_alpha   90.00
_cell.angle_beta   90.00
_cell.angle_gamma   90.00
#
_symmetry.space_group_name_H-M   'P 1'
#
loop_
_entity.id
_entity.type
_entity.pdbx_description
1 polymer ?
#
loop_
_entity_poly.entity_id
_entity_poly.type
_entity_poly.pdbx_seq_one_letter_code
_entity_poly.pdbx_strand_id
1 'polypeptide(L)'
;MSDAENQDQQQRLKSAVWYTVGRIAEVEAMFAAENTGKTASPQFIASLADVVYKQMETLALDVEMFARHGKRSTISMEDVKVGGVFYVHEEMTA
;
A
#
# COMPACT_ATOMS: atom_id res chain seq x y z
N MET A 1 20.68 9.59 14.58
CA MET A 1 20.12 8.22 14.67
C MET A 1 21.18 7.29 14.12
N SER A 2 21.51 6.24 14.86
CA SER A 2 22.46 5.21 14.42
C SER A 2 21.83 4.29 13.37
N ASP A 3 22.64 3.61 12.57
CA ASP A 3 22.13 2.68 11.55
C ASP A 3 21.27 1.56 12.14
N ALA A 4 21.59 1.11 13.36
CA ALA A 4 20.81 0.12 14.09
C ALA A 4 19.38 0.62 14.43
N GLU A 5 19.24 1.87 14.87
CA GLU A 5 17.93 2.47 15.18
C GLU A 5 17.04 2.57 13.93
N ASN A 6 17.64 2.89 12.78
CA ASN A 6 16.93 2.95 11.50
C ASN A 6 16.46 1.56 11.04
N GLN A 7 17.31 0.53 11.20
CA GLN A 7 16.96 -0.85 10.89
C GLN A 7 15.83 -1.38 11.78
N ASP A 8 15.89 -1.10 13.09
CA ASP A 8 14.83 -1.48 14.03
C ASP A 8 13.51 -0.79 13.69
N GLN A 9 13.54 0.49 13.36
CA GLN A 9 12.35 1.22 12.93
C GLN A 9 11.79 0.64 11.63
N GLN A 10 12.63 0.35 10.65
CA GLN A 10 12.21 -0.25 9.38
C GLN A 10 11.57 -1.62 9.59
N GLN A 11 12.15 -2.45 10.46
CA GLN A 11 11.61 -3.78 10.77
C GLN A 11 10.22 -3.67 11.42
N ARG A 12 10.03 -2.73 12.34
CA ARG A 12 8.71 -2.46 12.96
C ARG A 12 7.67 -2.04 11.93
N LEU A 13 8.04 -1.18 10.97
CA LEU A 13 7.14 -0.76 9.90
C LEU A 13 6.76 -1.94 8.99
N LYS A 14 7.74 -2.77 8.59
CA LYS A 14 7.47 -3.99 7.80
C LYS A 14 6.53 -4.95 8.51
N SER A 15 6.71 -5.16 9.82
CA SER A 15 5.81 -6.00 10.62
C SER A 15 4.38 -5.44 10.68
N ALA A 16 4.21 -4.12 10.79
CA ALA A 16 2.89 -3.49 10.78
C ALA A 16 2.19 -3.64 9.41
N VAL A 17 2.94 -3.50 8.31
CA VAL A 17 2.43 -3.73 6.96
C VAL A 17 2.03 -5.18 6.78
N TRP A 18 2.89 -6.14 7.16
CA TRP A 18 2.58 -7.57 7.06
C TRP A 18 1.30 -7.95 7.82
N TYR A 19 1.14 -7.46 9.05
CA TYR A 19 -0.07 -7.69 9.83
C TYR A 19 -1.34 -7.16 9.15
N THR A 20 -1.28 -5.92 8.65
CA THR A 20 -2.43 -5.27 8.01
C THR A 20 -2.78 -5.95 6.69
N VAL A 21 -1.78 -6.24 5.85
CA VAL A 21 -1.94 -6.94 4.58
C VAL A 21 -2.47 -8.36 4.81
N GLY A 22 -1.96 -9.08 5.81
CA GLY A 22 -2.44 -10.41 6.17
C GLY A 22 -3.92 -10.42 6.51
N ARG A 23 -4.36 -9.48 7.36
CA ARG A 23 -5.79 -9.36 7.71
C ARG A 23 -6.69 -9.06 6.53
N ILE A 24 -6.28 -8.16 5.63
CA ILE A 24 -7.05 -7.85 4.42
C ILE A 24 -7.07 -9.08 3.50
N ALA A 25 -5.93 -9.70 3.26
CA ALA A 25 -5.82 -10.88 2.40
C ALA A 25 -6.62 -12.08 2.92
N GLU A 26 -6.70 -12.28 4.24
CA GLU A 26 -7.54 -13.31 4.85
C GLU A 26 -9.03 -13.07 4.61
N VAL A 27 -9.48 -11.82 4.78
CA VAL A 27 -10.87 -11.43 4.50
C VAL A 27 -11.22 -11.66 3.03
N GLU A 28 -10.38 -11.19 2.11
CA GLU A 28 -10.57 -11.37 0.67
C GLU A 28 -10.48 -12.85 0.25
N ALA A 29 -9.57 -13.62 0.84
CA ALA A 29 -9.45 -15.05 0.59
C ALA A 29 -10.69 -15.81 1.04
N MET A 30 -11.35 -15.40 2.14
CA MET A 30 -12.59 -16.00 2.58
C MET A 30 -13.71 -15.79 1.54
N PHE A 31 -13.87 -14.56 1.02
CA PHE A 31 -14.82 -14.27 -0.05
C PHE A 31 -14.49 -15.00 -1.36
N ALA A 32 -13.21 -15.07 -1.71
CA ALA A 32 -12.75 -15.78 -2.90
C ALA A 32 -12.95 -17.31 -2.76
N ALA A 33 -12.77 -17.86 -1.57
CA ALA A 33 -12.99 -19.28 -1.29
C ALA A 33 -14.46 -19.67 -1.49
N GLU A 34 -15.41 -18.81 -1.08
CA GLU A 34 -16.84 -19.03 -1.29
C GLU A 34 -17.20 -19.10 -2.79
N ASN A 35 -16.60 -18.24 -3.60
CA ASN A 35 -16.90 -18.15 -5.03
C ASN A 35 -16.08 -19.11 -5.92
N THR A 36 -14.87 -19.46 -5.51
CA THR A 36 -13.87 -20.14 -6.37
C THR A 36 -13.18 -21.34 -5.73
N GLY A 37 -13.36 -21.56 -4.42
CA GLY A 37 -12.69 -22.62 -3.65
C GLY A 37 -11.19 -22.40 -3.41
N LYS A 38 -10.66 -21.21 -3.72
CA LYS A 38 -9.23 -20.89 -3.59
C LYS A 38 -8.92 -20.21 -2.26
N THR A 39 -7.75 -20.51 -1.70
CA THR A 39 -7.23 -19.92 -0.46
C THR A 39 -5.92 -19.15 -0.70
N ALA A 40 -5.59 -18.24 0.20
CA ALA A 40 -4.31 -17.54 0.19
C ALA A 40 -3.26 -18.30 1.00
N SER A 41 -2.10 -18.60 0.41
CA SER A 41 -1.00 -19.23 1.15
C SER A 41 -0.23 -18.20 2.00
N PRO A 42 0.42 -18.63 3.09
CA PRO A 42 1.28 -17.74 3.89
C PRO A 42 2.40 -17.09 3.07
N GLN A 43 2.96 -17.82 2.09
CA GLN A 43 4.01 -17.32 1.20
C GLN A 43 3.48 -16.26 0.22
N PHE A 44 2.22 -16.40 -0.23
CA PHE A 44 1.55 -15.41 -1.05
C PHE A 44 1.33 -14.12 -0.23
N ILE A 45 0.83 -14.23 1.01
CA ILE A 45 0.62 -13.08 1.89
C ILE A 45 1.93 -12.37 2.21
N ALA A 46 3.01 -13.12 2.48
CA ALA A 46 4.33 -12.53 2.72
C ALA A 46 4.85 -11.77 1.49
N SER A 47 4.76 -12.37 0.30
CA SER A 47 5.15 -11.72 -0.95
C SER A 47 4.30 -10.47 -1.23
N LEU A 48 3.00 -10.53 -0.95
CA LEU A 48 2.08 -9.41 -1.10
C LEU A 48 2.44 -8.26 -0.17
N ALA A 49 2.78 -8.55 1.09
CA ALA A 49 3.22 -7.54 2.05
C ALA A 49 4.51 -6.83 1.58
N ASP A 50 5.46 -7.58 1.01
CA ASP A 50 6.69 -7.00 0.44
C ASP A 50 6.40 -6.10 -0.77
N VAL A 51 5.47 -6.51 -1.65
CA VAL A 51 5.04 -5.69 -2.79
C VAL A 51 4.39 -4.39 -2.30
N VAL A 52 3.47 -4.48 -1.33
CA VAL A 52 2.80 -3.30 -0.76
C VAL A 52 3.82 -2.36 -0.12
N TYR A 53 4.77 -2.90 0.66
CA TYR A 53 5.81 -2.10 1.29
C TYR A 53 6.65 -1.32 0.26
N LYS A 54 7.08 -1.98 -0.82
CA LYS A 54 7.81 -1.33 -1.93
C LYS A 54 6.95 -0.31 -2.66
N GLN A 55 5.67 -0.61 -2.86
CA GLN A 55 4.75 0.31 -3.53
C GLN A 55 4.55 1.60 -2.71
N MET A 56 4.57 1.51 -1.37
CA MET A 56 4.52 2.68 -0.51
C MET A 56 5.76 3.58 -0.67
N GLU A 57 6.94 3.00 -0.87
CA GLU A 57 8.18 3.77 -1.14
C GLU A 57 8.06 4.55 -2.46
N THR A 58 7.62 3.88 -3.53
CA THR A 58 7.39 4.53 -4.83
C THR A 58 6.31 5.61 -4.73
N LEU A 59 5.18 5.30 -4.10
CA LEU A 59 4.07 6.24 -3.94
C LEU A 59 4.49 7.49 -3.16
N ALA A 60 5.29 7.34 -2.11
CA ALA A 60 5.81 8.46 -1.32
C ALA A 60 6.67 9.41 -2.17
N LEU A 61 7.52 8.86 -3.04
CA LEU A 61 8.33 9.65 -3.98
C LEU A 61 7.44 10.36 -5.00
N ASP A 62 6.45 9.67 -5.56
CA ASP A 62 5.55 10.24 -6.57
C ASP A 62 4.77 11.43 -6.00
N VAL A 63 4.14 11.29 -4.83
CA VAL A 63 3.37 12.39 -4.21
C VAL A 63 4.25 13.57 -3.81
N GLU A 64 5.50 13.33 -3.39
CA GLU A 64 6.48 14.39 -3.16
C GLU A 64 6.81 15.13 -4.47
N MET A 65 7.03 14.39 -5.56
CA MET A 65 7.31 14.97 -6.87
C MET A 65 6.13 15.80 -7.39
N PHE A 66 4.89 15.37 -7.18
CA PHE A 66 3.70 16.13 -7.58
C PHE A 66 3.55 17.43 -6.77
N ALA A 67 3.75 17.37 -5.45
CA ALA A 67 3.73 18.58 -4.63
C ALA A 67 4.80 19.59 -5.11
N ARG A 68 6.01 19.10 -5.38
CA ARG A 68 7.13 19.91 -5.88
C ARG A 68 6.86 20.48 -7.28
N HIS A 69 6.21 19.72 -8.17
CA HIS A 69 5.79 20.20 -9.48
C HIS A 69 4.80 21.38 -9.35
N GLY A 70 3.90 21.31 -8.38
CA GLY A 70 3.01 22.42 -7.98
C GLY A 70 3.69 23.55 -7.20
N LYS A 71 5.02 23.57 -7.08
CA LYS A 71 5.81 24.51 -6.27
C LYS A 71 5.42 24.53 -4.78
N ARG A 72 4.88 23.43 -4.27
CA ARG A 72 4.51 23.23 -2.86
C ARG A 72 5.53 22.33 -2.18
N SER A 73 5.74 22.53 -0.88
CA SER A 73 6.52 21.63 -0.01
C SER A 73 5.63 20.80 0.93
N THR A 74 4.32 21.03 0.88
CA THR A 74 3.31 20.30 1.65
C THR A 74 2.42 19.53 0.68
N ILE A 75 2.32 18.22 0.89
CA ILE A 75 1.48 17.31 0.11
C ILE A 75 0.00 17.63 0.39
N SER A 76 -0.80 17.73 -0.66
CA SER A 76 -2.24 17.96 -0.61
C SER A 76 -3.01 16.82 -1.28
N MET A 77 -4.34 16.84 -1.18
CA MET A 77 -5.20 15.85 -1.86
C MET A 77 -5.07 15.89 -3.39
N GLU A 78 -4.60 16.99 -3.97
CA GLU A 78 -4.36 17.07 -5.41
C GLU A 78 -3.22 16.15 -5.84
N ASP A 79 -2.16 16.04 -5.04
CA ASP A 79 -0.98 15.21 -5.35
C ASP A 79 -1.34 13.72 -5.34
N VAL A 80 -2.21 13.32 -4.40
CA VAL A 80 -2.72 11.94 -4.31
C VAL A 80 -3.59 11.58 -5.52
N LYS A 81 -4.39 12.54 -6.03
CA LYS A 81 -5.23 12.34 -7.22
C LYS A 81 -4.40 12.19 -8.49
N VAL A 82 -3.33 12.98 -8.64
CA VAL A 82 -2.41 12.92 -9.80
C VAL A 82 -1.69 11.58 -9.86
N GLY A 83 -1.34 11.02 -8.70
CA GLY A 83 -0.74 9.68 -8.58
C GLY A 83 -1.66 8.50 -8.91
N GLY A 84 -2.94 8.75 -9.21
CA GLY A 84 -3.74 7.84 -10.02
C GLY A 84 -3.96 6.42 -9.49
N VAL A 85 -4.01 6.20 -8.17
CA VAL A 85 -4.45 4.90 -7.60
C VAL A 85 -5.97 4.89 -7.27
N PHE A 86 -6.67 6.02 -7.43
CA PHE A 86 -8.07 6.18 -7.01
C PHE A 86 -9.07 6.55 -8.14
N TYR A 87 -8.75 6.29 -9.40
CA TYR A 87 -9.78 6.27 -10.46
C TYR A 87 -10.42 4.88 -10.56
N VAL A 88 -11.12 4.46 -9.50
CA VAL A 88 -12.05 3.33 -9.59
C VAL A 88 -13.36 3.75 -8.91
N HIS A 89 -14.40 3.85 -9.75
CA HIS A 89 -15.82 4.13 -9.45
C HIS A 89 -16.26 5.59 -9.16
N GLU A 90 -16.31 6.42 -10.22
CA GLU A 90 -17.31 7.50 -10.34
C GLU A 90 -17.98 7.52 -11.73
N GLU A 91 -18.20 6.35 -12.33
CA GLU A 91 -18.94 6.18 -13.60
C GLU A 91 -19.77 4.88 -13.53
N MET A 92 -20.71 4.77 -12.58
CA MET A 92 -21.81 3.80 -12.68
C MET A 92 -23.03 4.20 -11.85
N THR A 93 -23.51 5.42 -12.02
CA THR A 93 -24.90 5.80 -11.75
C THR A 93 -25.29 6.94 -12.69
N ALA A 94 -25.71 6.55 -13.90
CA ALA A 94 -26.59 7.31 -14.78
C ALA A 94 -27.49 6.29 -15.50
#